data_AF-A0A7W2GI67-F1
#
_entry.id   AF-A0A7W2GI67-F1
#
_cell.length_a   1.000
_cell.length_b   1.000
_cell.length_c   1.000
_cell.angle_alpha   90.00
_cell.angle_beta   90.00
_cell.angle_gamma   90.00
#
_symmetry.space_group_name_H-M   'P 1'
#
loop_
_entity.id
_entity.type
_entity.pdbx_description
1 polymer ?
#
loop_
_entity_poly.entity_id
_entity_poly.type
_entity_poly.pdbx_seq_one_letter_code
_entity_poly.pdbx_strand_id
1 'polypeptide(L)'
;ILLVCVLIFSISSLFSYSYYGTKCLSFLMGDENKKKYNYIYIISIMVGATTSLSMMINLIDTFFALMAIPTMIATLLLGPKVVAKLKEYEI
;
A
#
# COMPACT_ATOMS: atom_id res chain seq x y z
N ILE A 1 -22.58 -14.93 8.74
CA ILE A 1 -21.61 -15.37 7.71
C ILE A 1 -20.84 -14.18 7.15
N LEU A 2 -21.50 -13.21 6.50
CA LEU A 2 -20.82 -12.02 5.92
C LEU A 2 -19.93 -11.25 6.92
N LEU A 3 -20.42 -11.03 8.15
CA LEU A 3 -19.64 -10.35 9.19
C LEU A 3 -18.32 -11.08 9.51
N VAL A 4 -18.34 -12.40 9.57
CA VAL A 4 -17.13 -13.22 9.82
C VAL A 4 -16.17 -13.11 8.64
N CYS A 5 -16.68 -13.16 7.41
CA CYS A 5 -15.86 -12.98 6.21
C CYS A 5 -15.19 -11.59 6.17
N VAL A 6 -15.96 -10.53 6.42
CA VAL A 6 -15.46 -9.15 6.44
C VAL A 6 -14.45 -8.96 7.55
N LEU A 7 -14.65 -9.52 8.74
CA LEU A 7 -13.68 -9.44 9.83
C LEU A 7 -12.33 -10.07 9.44
N ILE A 8 -12.34 -11.29 8.93
CA ILE A 8 -11.11 -11.98 8.50
C ILE A 8 -10.40 -11.19 7.39
N PHE A 9 -11.16 -10.74 6.38
CA PHE A 9 -10.63 -9.95 5.27
C PHE A 9 -10.04 -8.61 5.73
N SER A 10 -10.72 -7.92 6.64
CA SER A 10 -10.28 -6.63 7.17
C SER A 10 -8.99 -6.78 7.97
N ILE A 11 -8.88 -7.82 8.81
CA ILE A 11 -7.65 -8.11 9.57
C ILE A 11 -6.49 -8.42 8.64
N SER A 12 -6.69 -9.27 7.62
CA SER A 12 -5.65 -9.57 6.65
C SER A 12 -5.20 -8.31 5.90
N SER A 13 -6.15 -7.46 5.49
CA SER A 13 -5.86 -6.21 4.80
C SER A 13 -5.06 -5.26 5.69
N LEU A 14 -5.42 -5.14 6.98
CA LEU A 14 -4.68 -4.31 7.94
C LEU A 14 -3.22 -4.75 8.10
N PHE A 15 -2.94 -6.05 8.10
CA PHE A 15 -1.55 -6.53 8.16
C PHE A 15 -0.80 -6.27 6.86
N SER A 16 -1.43 -6.48 5.71
CA SER A 16 -0.83 -6.18 4.41
C SER A 16 -0.44 -4.70 4.30
N TYR A 17 -1.32 -3.76 4.66
CA TYR A 17 -1.02 -2.33 4.61
C TYR A 17 0.06 -1.89 5.61
N SER A 18 0.08 -2.48 6.80
CA SER A 18 1.17 -2.24 7.76
C SER A 18 2.54 -2.63 7.18
N TYR A 19 2.61 -3.81 6.54
CA TYR A 19 3.82 -4.30 5.91
C TYR A 19 4.24 -3.43 4.71
N TYR A 20 3.32 -3.14 3.79
CA TYR A 20 3.60 -2.29 2.63
C TYR A 20 4.09 -0.91 3.05
N GLY A 21 3.40 -0.28 3.99
CA GLY A 21 3.77 1.04 4.47
C GLY A 21 5.13 1.07 5.16
N THR A 22 5.45 0.04 5.95
CA THR A 22 6.78 -0.11 6.57
C THR A 22 7.88 -0.22 5.50
N LYS A 23 7.63 -0.95 4.41
CA LYS A 23 8.58 -1.08 3.29
C LYS A 23 8.73 0.23 2.52
N CYS A 24 7.64 0.92 2.22
CA CYS A 24 7.67 2.24 1.57
C CYS A 24 8.45 3.25 2.42
N LEU A 25 8.22 3.29 3.73
CA LEU A 25 8.97 4.16 4.63
C LEU A 25 10.44 3.78 4.70
N SER A 26 10.75 2.48 4.77
CA SER A 26 12.14 2.00 4.78
C SER A 26 12.89 2.39 3.51
N PHE A 27 12.20 2.38 2.36
CA PHE A 27 12.77 2.84 1.08
C PHE A 27 13.03 4.35 1.06
N LEU A 28 12.16 5.17 1.66
CA LEU A 28 12.29 6.62 1.65
C LEU A 28 13.22 7.18 2.75
N MET A 29 13.16 6.61 3.96
CA MET A 29 13.78 7.16 5.17
C MET A 29 14.76 6.18 5.87
N GLY A 30 15.07 5.05 5.24
CA GLY A 30 15.98 4.04 5.80
C GLY A 30 15.32 3.07 6.80
N ASP A 31 16.00 1.95 7.06
CA ASP A 31 15.49 0.78 7.81
C ASP A 31 15.20 1.07 9.29
N GLU A 32 15.86 2.07 9.89
CA GLU A 32 15.75 2.35 11.32
C GLU A 32 14.35 2.83 11.77
N ASN A 33 13.50 3.27 10.83
CA ASN A 33 12.20 3.86 11.14
C ASN A 33 11.02 2.87 11.16
N LYS A 34 11.26 1.57 11.00
CA LYS A 34 10.19 0.54 11.00
C LYS A 34 9.28 0.57 12.23
N LYS A 35 9.86 0.72 13.43
CA LYS A 35 9.08 0.75 14.67
C LYS A 35 8.22 2.01 14.78
N LYS A 36 8.70 3.15 14.29
CA LYS A 36 7.94 4.42 14.29
C LYS A 36 6.73 4.35 13.36
N TYR A 37 6.86 3.69 12.22
CA TYR A 37 5.74 3.49 11.29
C TYR A 37 4.59 2.74 11.94
N ASN A 38 4.88 1.67 12.70
CA ASN A 38 3.84 0.88 13.36
C ASN A 38 3.00 1.72 14.35
N TYR A 39 3.60 2.65 15.08
CA TYR A 39 2.86 3.55 15.97
C TYR A 39 1.92 4.48 15.20
N ILE A 40 2.42 5.09 14.11
CA ILE A 40 1.61 5.95 13.23
C ILE A 40 0.45 5.15 12.62
N TYR A 41 0.71 3.91 12.21
CA TYR A 41 -0.28 3.03 11.62
C TYR A 41 -1.40 2.64 12.60
N ILE A 42 -1.09 2.38 13.87
CA ILE A 42 -2.11 2.10 14.88
C ILE A 42 -3.01 3.33 15.09
N ILE A 43 -2.42 4.53 15.12
CA ILE A 43 -3.18 5.78 15.25
C ILE A 43 -4.09 5.99 14.03
N SER A 44 -3.63 5.69 12.81
CA SER A 44 -4.46 5.85 11.62
C SER A 44 -5.67 4.90 11.60
N ILE A 45 -5.56 3.69 12.16
CA ILE A 45 -6.69 2.78 12.34
C ILE A 45 -7.75 3.40 13.24
N MET A 46 -7.34 4.02 14.36
CA MET A 46 -8.27 4.68 15.29
C MET A 46 -9.02 5.85 14.62
N VAL A 47 -8.31 6.64 13.82
CA VAL A 47 -8.90 7.74 13.06
C VAL A 47 -9.86 7.20 11.99
N GLY A 48 -9.48 6.15 11.26
CA GLY A 48 -10.31 5.51 10.25
C GLY A 48 -11.59 4.92 10.83
N ALA A 49 -11.54 4.35 12.04
CA ALA A 49 -12.70 3.77 12.72
C ALA A 49 -13.72 4.81 13.23
N THR A 50 -13.28 6.05 13.48
CA THR A 50 -14.13 7.13 14.00
C THR A 50 -14.65 8.08 12.91
N THR A 51 -14.08 8.00 11.71
CA THR A 51 -14.43 8.85 10.56
C THR A 51 -15.60 8.27 9.77
N SER A 52 -16.40 9.12 9.11
CA SER A 52 -17.48 8.65 8.24
C SER A 52 -16.97 7.79 7.08
N LEU A 53 -17.72 6.74 6.74
CA LEU A 53 -17.34 5.81 5.67
C LEU A 53 -17.14 6.52 4.31
N SER A 54 -18.03 7.43 3.94
CA SER A 54 -17.94 8.17 2.67
C SER A 54 -16.69 9.03 2.59
N MET A 55 -16.30 9.70 3.68
CA MET A 55 -15.05 10.45 3.73
C MET A 55 -13.85 9.51 3.56
N MET A 56 -13.87 8.36 4.23
CA MET A 56 -12.73 7.43 4.21
C MET A 56 -12.55 6.76 2.84
N ILE A 57 -13.65 6.43 2.15
CA ILE A 57 -13.63 5.95 0.76
C ILE A 57 -13.02 7.01 -0.17
N ASN A 58 -13.53 8.25 -0.12
CA ASN A 58 -13.02 9.34 -0.94
C ASN A 58 -11.52 9.62 -0.72
N LEU A 59 -11.07 9.51 0.54
CA LEU A 59 -9.67 9.66 0.90
C LEU A 59 -8.80 8.55 0.29
N ILE A 60 -9.22 7.29 0.41
CA ILE A 60 -8.50 6.14 -0.15
C ILE A 60 -8.44 6.22 -1.67
N ASP A 61 -9.55 6.53 -2.33
CA ASP A 61 -9.61 6.65 -3.79
C ASP A 61 -8.66 7.75 -4.29
N THR A 62 -8.57 8.87 -3.57
CA THR A 62 -7.63 9.94 -3.88
C THR A 62 -6.17 9.47 -3.78
N PHE A 63 -5.81 8.77 -2.70
CA PHE A 63 -4.44 8.25 -2.55
C PHE A 63 -4.09 7.18 -3.59
N PHE A 64 -5.05 6.34 -3.98
CA PHE A 64 -4.85 5.38 -5.07
C PHE A 64 -4.67 6.05 -6.41
N ALA A 65 -5.46 7.08 -6.71
CA ALA A 65 -5.27 7.88 -7.93
C ALA A 65 -3.88 8.53 -7.95
N LEU A 66 -3.45 9.11 -6.82
CA LEU A 66 -2.11 9.70 -6.67
C LEU A 66 -0.99 8.67 -6.84
N MET A 67 -1.16 7.44 -6.33
CA MET A 67 -0.17 6.36 -6.47
C MET A 67 -0.13 5.77 -7.87
N ALA A 68 -1.28 5.73 -8.57
CA ALA A 68 -1.38 5.17 -9.92
C ALA A 68 -0.55 5.96 -10.94
N ILE A 69 -0.54 7.29 -10.84
CA ILE A 69 0.18 8.17 -11.77
C ILE A 69 1.69 7.83 -11.86
N PRO A 70 2.49 7.90 -10.77
CA PRO A 70 3.91 7.61 -10.82
C PRO A 70 4.20 6.15 -11.17
N THR A 71 3.36 5.21 -10.69
CA THR A 71 3.53 3.78 -10.99
C THR A 71 3.37 3.51 -12.48
N MET A 72 2.32 4.04 -13.10
CA MET A 72 2.08 3.87 -14.54
C MET A 72 3.18 4.51 -15.39
N ILE A 73 3.64 5.71 -15.03
CA ILE A 73 4.74 6.37 -15.73
C ILE A 73 6.01 5.52 -15.64
N ALA A 74 6.38 5.05 -14.45
CA ALA A 74 7.55 4.20 -14.24
C ALA A 74 7.45 2.90 -15.05
N THR A 75 6.27 2.25 -15.04
CA THR A 75 6.03 1.01 -15.80
C THR A 75 6.17 1.22 -17.30
N LEU A 76 5.63 2.30 -17.87
CA LEU A 76 5.74 2.59 -19.30
C LEU A 76 7.20 2.86 -19.71
N LEU A 77 7.95 3.59 -18.89
CA LEU A 77 9.37 3.88 -19.15
C LEU A 77 10.27 2.64 -18.99
N LEU A 78 9.98 1.78 -18.02
CA LEU A 78 10.77 0.58 -17.73
C LEU A 78 10.33 -0.64 -18.54
N GLY A 79 9.13 -0.63 -19.12
CA GLY A 79 8.54 -1.74 -19.88
C GLY A 79 9.49 -2.34 -20.93
N PRO A 80 10.12 -1.53 -21.81
CA PRO A 80 11.07 -2.05 -22.80
C PRO A 80 12.28 -2.75 -22.16
N LYS A 81 12.79 -2.22 -21.04
CA LYS A 81 13.93 -2.82 -20.31
C LYS A 81 13.54 -4.15 -19.68
N VAL A 82 12.34 -4.24 -19.11
CA VAL A 82 11.82 -5.48 -18.52
C VAL A 82 11.65 -6.57 -19.58
N VAL A 83 11.10 -6.23 -20.76
CA VAL A 83 10.97 -7.19 -21.88
C VAL A 83 12.33 -7.67 -22.38
N ALA A 84 13.33 -6.79 -22.47
CA ALA A 84 14.69 -7.19 -22.84
C ALA A 84 15.30 -8.16 -21.82
N LYS A 85 15.16 -7.87 -20.51
CA LYS A 85 15.65 -8.75 -19.43
C LYS A 85 14.90 -10.06 -19.31
N LEU A 86 13.61 -10.08 -19.62
CA LEU A 86 12.82 -11.33 -19.70
C LEU A 86 13.39 -12.28 -20.76
N LYS A 87 13.74 -11.76 -21.95
CA LYS A 87 14.35 -12.58 -23.02
C LYS A 87 15.72 -13.12 -22.63
N GLU A 88 16.53 -12.37 -21.87
CA GLU A 88 17.82 -12.86 -21.35
C GLU A 88 17.64 -13.96 -20.29
N TYR A 89 16.52 -13.98 -19.56
CA TYR A 89 16.24 -14.97 -18.52
C TYR A 89 15.64 -16.28 -19.08
N GLU A 90 14.93 -16.19 -20.21
CA GLU A 90 14.31 -17.34 -20.90
C GLU A 90 15.27 -18.08 -21.86
N ILE A 91 16.51 -17.59 -22.02
CA ILE A 91 17.61 -18.25 -22.76
C ILE A 91 18.58 -18.87 -21.75
#